data_AF-A0A933ZPL0-F1
#
_entry.id   AF-A0A933ZPL0-F1
#
_cell.length_a   1.000
_cell.length_b   1.000
_cell.length_c   1.000
_cell.angle_alpha   90.00
_cell.angle_beta   90.00
_cell.angle_gamma   90.00
#
_symmetry.space_group_name_H-M   'P 1'
#
loop_
_entity.id
_entity.type
_entity.pdbx_description
1 polymer ?
#
loop_
_entity_poly.entity_id
_entity_poly.type
_entity_poly.pdbx_seq_one_letter_code
_entity_poly.pdbx_strand_id
1 'polypeptide(L)'
;GEMVSSGGAARSQRRRWEGGRRRLAGAAGAKLLFLAVARRDAVLLDLALDLLIPPLTRLVAIALLGTAAAALGSGITGVRLSSLYPWSASLLLLGIYVAAGWRSSGGGLRGLASLAWAPVYAAWKLTLARRPAESGEWVRTARERAKAT
;
A
#
# COMPACT_ATOMS: atom_id res chain seq x y z
N GLY A 1 2.19 -24.15 4.99
CA GLY A 1 0.90 -24.05 4.29
C GLY A 1 1.18 -23.65 2.87
N GLU A 2 0.68 -24.41 1.89
CA GLU A 2 0.90 -24.10 0.47
C GLU A 2 0.25 -22.77 0.10
N MET A 3 1.01 -21.90 -0.58
CA MET A 3 0.47 -20.67 -1.17
C MET A 3 -0.33 -21.04 -2.42
N VAL A 4 -1.48 -20.42 -2.61
CA VAL A 4 -2.33 -20.65 -3.78
C VAL A 4 -1.57 -20.22 -5.04
N SER A 5 -1.37 -21.15 -5.97
CA SER A 5 -0.59 -20.97 -7.19
C SER A 5 -1.43 -20.37 -8.33
N SER A 6 -2.76 -20.53 -8.29
CA SER A 6 -3.65 -19.97 -9.31
C SER A 6 -3.89 -18.45 -9.15
N GLY A 7 -3.68 -17.69 -10.24
CA GLY A 7 -3.84 -16.24 -10.24
C GLY A 7 -5.25 -15.75 -9.90
N GLY A 8 -6.29 -16.56 -10.16
CA GLY A 8 -7.68 -16.23 -9.82
C GLY A 8 -7.96 -16.24 -8.33
N ALA A 9 -7.53 -17.29 -7.64
CA ALA A 9 -7.75 -17.44 -6.19
C ALA A 9 -6.84 -16.52 -5.36
N ALA A 10 -5.62 -16.22 -5.85
CA ALA A 10 -4.77 -15.19 -5.23
C ALA A 10 -5.44 -13.79 -5.26
N ARG A 11 -6.13 -13.44 -6.34
CA ARG A 11 -6.86 -12.15 -6.46
C ARG A 11 -8.04 -12.07 -5.50
N SER A 12 -8.85 -13.13 -5.38
CA SER A 12 -10.01 -13.14 -4.47
C SER A 12 -9.56 -13.07 -3.01
N GLN A 13 -8.52 -13.82 -2.63
CA GLN A 13 -7.95 -13.76 -1.28
C GLN A 13 -7.45 -12.36 -0.95
N ARG A 14 -6.70 -11.72 -1.85
CA ARG A 14 -6.20 -10.35 -1.65
C ARG A 14 -7.32 -9.34 -1.48
N ARG A 15 -8.37 -9.44 -2.30
CA ARG A 15 -9.53 -8.54 -2.21
C ARG A 15 -10.23 -8.66 -0.84
N ARG A 16 -10.38 -9.87 -0.30
CA ARG A 16 -10.96 -10.07 1.05
C ARG A 16 -10.09 -9.50 2.15
N TRP A 17 -8.77 -9.71 2.08
CA TRP A 17 -7.83 -9.19 3.08
C TRP A 17 -7.79 -7.66 3.08
N GLU A 18 -7.71 -7.05 1.89
CA GLU A 18 -7.73 -5.60 1.76
C GLU A 18 -9.09 -5.01 2.18
N GLY A 19 -10.20 -5.67 1.82
CA GLY A 19 -11.54 -5.28 2.26
C GLY A 19 -11.73 -5.36 3.77
N GLY A 20 -11.28 -6.46 4.39
CA GLY A 20 -11.31 -6.65 5.85
C GLY A 20 -10.50 -5.60 6.58
N ARG A 21 -9.27 -5.32 6.13
CA ARG A 21 -8.43 -4.25 6.67
C ARG A 21 -9.11 -2.89 6.58
N ARG A 22 -9.72 -2.55 5.43
CA ARG A 22 -10.45 -1.27 5.27
C ARG A 22 -11.64 -1.14 6.23
N ARG A 23 -12.43 -2.20 6.41
CA ARG A 23 -13.55 -2.20 7.37
C ARG A 23 -13.05 -2.01 8.80
N LEU A 24 -12.00 -2.73 9.17
CA LEU A 24 -11.41 -2.62 10.51
C LEU A 24 -10.82 -1.23 10.75
N ALA A 25 -10.16 -0.65 9.74
CA ALA A 25 -9.62 0.71 9.80
C ALA A 25 -10.72 1.75 10.02
N GLY A 26 -11.83 1.65 9.30
CA GLY A 26 -12.98 2.54 9.48
C GLY A 26 -13.69 2.36 10.82
N ALA A 27 -13.81 1.13 11.31
CA ALA A 27 -14.53 0.84 12.55
C ALA A 27 -13.73 1.15 13.83
N ALA A 28 -12.42 0.90 13.82
CA ALA A 28 -11.60 0.93 15.03
C ALA A 28 -10.33 1.78 14.91
N GLY A 29 -9.91 2.19 13.71
CA GLY A 29 -8.61 2.83 13.51
C GLY A 29 -8.43 4.13 14.30
N ALA A 30 -9.39 5.04 14.24
CA ALA A 30 -9.33 6.30 15.00
C ALA A 30 -9.34 6.07 16.52
N LYS A 31 -10.15 5.11 17.00
CA LYS A 31 -10.20 4.74 18.42
C LYS A 31 -8.88 4.15 18.90
N LEU A 32 -8.26 3.27 18.10
CA LEU A 32 -6.95 2.69 18.42
C LEU A 32 -5.88 3.78 18.51
N LEU A 33 -5.85 4.71 17.54
CA LEU A 33 -4.90 5.82 17.55
C LEU A 33 -5.09 6.72 18.77
N PHE A 34 -6.34 7.06 19.10
CA PHE A 34 -6.65 7.85 20.29
C PHE A 34 -6.18 7.14 21.58
N LEU A 35 -6.50 5.85 21.73
CA LEU A 35 -6.07 5.07 22.90
C LEU A 35 -4.55 4.94 23.00
N ALA A 36 -3.87 4.78 21.87
CA ALA A 36 -2.41 4.72 21.81
C ALA A 36 -1.77 6.00 22.36
N VAL A 37 -2.27 7.17 21.93
CA VAL A 37 -1.76 8.47 22.39
C VAL A 37 -2.14 8.73 23.86
N ALA A 38 -3.40 8.52 24.21
CA ALA A 38 -3.91 8.78 25.57
C ALA A 38 -3.20 7.92 26.63
N ARG A 39 -2.88 6.66 26.28
CA ARG A 39 -2.22 5.71 27.19
C ARG A 39 -0.70 5.68 27.04
N ARG A 40 -0.15 6.41 26.05
CA ARG A 40 1.28 6.34 25.65
C ARG A 40 1.74 4.90 25.41
N ASP A 41 0.90 4.12 24.75
CA ASP A 41 1.12 2.69 24.52
C ASP A 41 1.65 2.47 23.09
N ALA A 42 2.90 2.01 23.01
CA ALA A 42 3.59 1.76 21.75
C ALA A 42 2.99 0.59 20.95
N VAL A 43 2.40 -0.40 21.61
CA VAL A 43 1.77 -1.56 20.94
C VAL A 43 0.46 -1.12 20.30
N LEU A 44 -0.35 -0.32 21.00
CA LEU A 44 -1.55 0.27 20.41
C LEU A 44 -1.21 1.21 19.26
N LEU A 45 -0.11 1.95 19.38
CA LEU A 45 0.35 2.83 18.31
C LEU A 45 0.77 2.02 17.07
N ASP A 46 1.56 0.97 17.24
CA ASP A 46 1.98 0.09 16.14
C ASP A 46 0.77 -0.54 15.42
N LEU A 47 -0.19 -1.08 16.18
CA LEU A 47 -1.43 -1.62 15.62
C LEU A 47 -2.26 -0.58 14.87
N ALA A 48 -2.35 0.64 15.42
CA ALA A 48 -3.06 1.74 14.76
C ALA A 48 -2.36 2.15 13.46
N LEU A 49 -1.02 2.24 13.47
CA LEU A 49 -0.21 2.60 12.31
C LEU A 49 -0.27 1.52 11.23
N ASP A 50 -0.13 0.24 11.57
CA ASP A 50 -0.28 -0.84 10.60
C ASP A 50 -1.68 -0.81 9.98
N LEU A 51 -2.72 -0.47 10.74
CA LEU A 51 -4.07 -0.41 10.19
C LEU A 51 -4.31 0.81 9.30
N LEU A 52 -3.85 1.99 9.72
CA LEU A 52 -4.18 3.30 9.13
C LEU A 52 -3.21 3.75 8.03
N ILE A 53 -1.94 3.36 8.08
CA ILE A 53 -0.96 3.76 7.06
C ILE A 53 -1.42 3.21 5.70
N PRO A 54 -1.61 4.09 4.69
CA PRO A 54 -2.02 3.64 3.38
C PRO A 54 -0.95 2.75 2.72
N PRO A 55 -1.34 1.85 1.80
CA PRO A 55 -0.37 1.09 1.04
C PRO A 55 0.62 2.00 0.32
N LEU A 56 1.91 1.62 0.28
CA LEU A 56 3.00 2.37 -0.36
C LEU A 56 2.63 2.88 -1.77
N THR A 57 1.97 2.05 -2.57
CA THR A 57 1.48 2.41 -3.91
C THR A 57 0.60 3.67 -3.91
N ARG A 58 -0.25 3.85 -2.90
CA ARG A 58 -1.12 5.02 -2.78
C ARG A 58 -0.31 6.26 -2.39
N LEU A 59 0.66 6.12 -1.49
CA LEU A 59 1.56 7.23 -1.10
C LEU A 59 2.36 7.74 -2.30
N VAL A 60 2.94 6.81 -3.09
CA VAL A 60 3.66 7.16 -4.33
C VAL A 60 2.73 7.83 -5.34
N ALA A 61 1.52 7.30 -5.55
CA ALA A 61 0.55 7.89 -6.47
C ALA A 61 0.16 9.33 -6.06
N ILE A 62 -0.11 9.56 -4.77
CA ILE A 62 -0.42 10.90 -4.24
C ILE A 62 0.76 11.83 -4.42
N ALA A 63 1.99 11.38 -4.13
CA ALA A 63 3.19 12.21 -4.27
C ALA A 63 3.47 12.60 -5.72
N LEU A 64 3.27 11.67 -6.67
CA LEU A 64 3.40 11.94 -8.11
C LEU A 64 2.31 12.92 -8.60
N LEU A 65 1.06 12.71 -8.21
CA LEU A 65 -0.04 13.60 -8.56
C LEU A 65 0.16 15.00 -7.98
N GLY A 66 0.62 15.09 -6.73
CA GLY A 66 0.96 16.35 -6.09
C GLY A 66 2.12 17.07 -6.78
N THR A 67 3.16 16.33 -7.19
CA THR A 67 4.26 16.88 -7.98
C THR A 67 3.77 17.44 -9.32
N ALA A 68 2.94 16.69 -10.04
CA ALA A 68 2.37 17.12 -11.32
C ALA A 68 1.47 18.36 -11.14
N ALA A 69 0.60 18.36 -10.13
CA ALA A 69 -0.28 19.49 -9.82
C ALA A 69 0.52 20.75 -9.44
N ALA A 70 1.56 20.62 -8.63
CA ALA A 70 2.43 21.72 -8.25
C ALA A 70 3.24 22.27 -9.45
N ALA A 71 3.72 21.40 -10.34
CA ALA A 71 4.42 21.80 -11.56
C ALA A 71 3.48 22.56 -12.53
N LEU A 72 2.29 22.02 -12.80
CA LEU A 72 1.28 22.67 -13.65
C LEU A 72 0.83 24.00 -13.06
N GLY A 73 0.54 24.03 -11.75
CA GLY A 73 0.15 25.25 -11.06
C GLY A 73 1.21 26.35 -11.16
N SER A 74 2.49 26.00 -10.96
CA SER A 74 3.61 26.94 -11.08
C SER A 74 3.75 27.49 -12.51
N GLY A 75 3.56 26.65 -13.53
CA GLY A 75 3.62 27.06 -14.94
C GLY A 75 2.47 27.99 -15.36
N ILE A 76 1.27 27.83 -14.78
CA ILE A 76 0.08 28.61 -15.14
C ILE A 76 0.02 29.95 -14.38
N THR A 77 0.40 29.94 -13.10
CA THR A 77 0.18 31.08 -12.19
C THR A 77 1.44 31.88 -11.88
N GLY A 78 2.61 31.43 -12.33
CA GLY A 78 3.90 32.02 -11.96
C GLY A 78 4.27 31.84 -10.48
N VAL A 79 3.52 31.01 -9.74
CA VAL A 79 3.83 30.66 -8.35
C VAL A 79 5.22 30.03 -8.28
N ARG A 80 5.98 30.40 -7.24
CA ARG A 80 7.34 29.89 -7.02
C ARG A 80 7.33 28.36 -6.97
N LEU A 81 8.36 27.76 -7.54
CA LEU A 81 8.65 26.31 -7.50
C LEU A 81 8.75 25.73 -6.08
N SER A 82 8.66 26.56 -5.03
CA SER A 82 8.61 26.13 -3.64
C SER A 82 7.47 25.15 -3.33
N SER A 83 6.38 25.19 -4.11
CA SER A 83 5.29 24.22 -4.02
C SER A 83 5.73 22.78 -4.35
N LEU A 84 6.84 22.59 -5.09
CA LEU A 84 7.37 21.26 -5.42
C LEU A 84 8.15 20.62 -4.27
N TYR A 85 8.72 21.41 -3.35
CA TYR A 85 9.59 20.89 -2.30
C TYR A 85 8.97 19.78 -1.45
N PRO A 86 7.76 19.92 -0.88
CA PRO A 86 7.18 18.85 -0.05
C PRO A 86 6.93 17.56 -0.86
N TRP A 87 6.56 17.68 -2.13
CA TRP A 87 6.29 16.54 -2.99
C TRP A 87 7.57 15.81 -3.41
N SER A 88 8.59 16.56 -3.83
CA SER A 88 9.90 16.01 -4.18
C SER A 88 10.60 15.38 -2.98
N ALA A 89 10.53 16.03 -1.79
CA ALA A 89 11.04 15.46 -0.56
C ALA A 89 10.33 14.15 -0.19
N SER A 90 8.99 14.10 -0.34
CA SER A 90 8.22 12.88 -0.11
C SER A 90 8.64 11.75 -1.06
N LEU A 91 8.80 12.04 -2.36
CA LEU A 91 9.26 11.05 -3.34
C LEU A 91 10.66 10.54 -3.02
N LEU A 92 11.57 11.43 -2.61
CA LEU A 92 12.93 11.06 -2.20
C LEU A 92 12.91 10.12 -0.99
N LEU A 93 12.14 10.46 0.05
CA LEU A 93 12.01 9.63 1.25
C LEU A 93 11.38 8.26 0.94
N LEU A 94 10.36 8.21 0.08
CA LEU A 94 9.77 6.96 -0.38
C LEU A 94 10.78 6.13 -1.19
N GLY A 95 11.61 6.77 -2.02
CA GLY A 95 12.70 6.11 -2.74
C GLY A 95 13.75 5.51 -1.80
N ILE A 96 14.16 6.27 -0.78
CA ILE A 96 15.08 5.79 0.27
C ILE A 96 14.46 4.60 1.01
N TYR A 97 13.18 4.67 1.38
CA TYR A 97 12.48 3.57 2.04
C TYR A 97 12.47 2.29 1.20
N VAL A 98 12.18 2.39 -0.10
CA VAL A 98 12.20 1.26 -1.02
C VAL A 98 13.62 0.70 -1.18
N ALA A 99 14.63 1.57 -1.30
CA ALA A 99 16.02 1.16 -1.39
C ALA A 99 16.51 0.44 -0.13
N ALA A 100 16.11 0.92 1.06
CA ALA A 100 16.39 0.27 2.33
C ALA A 100 15.74 -1.12 2.40
N GLY A 101 14.47 -1.25 1.98
CA GLY A 101 13.77 -2.52 1.91
C GLY A 101 14.40 -3.51 0.93
N TRP A 102 14.86 -3.04 -0.24
CA TRP A 102 15.60 -3.87 -1.18
C TRP A 102 16.92 -4.35 -0.57
N ARG A 103 17.71 -3.46 0.04
CA ARG A 103 18.98 -3.81 0.69
C ARG A 103 18.78 -4.84 1.80
N SER A 104 17.72 -4.72 2.61
CA SER A 104 17.43 -5.68 3.68
C SER A 104 16.89 -7.02 3.18
N SER A 105 16.33 -7.08 1.96
CA SER A 105 15.70 -8.30 1.42
C SER A 105 16.69 -9.38 0.96
N GLY A 106 17.96 -9.04 0.76
CA GLY A 106 18.96 -9.96 0.19
C GLY A 106 18.75 -10.32 -1.29
N GLY A 107 17.79 -9.68 -1.99
CA GLY A 107 17.38 -10.07 -3.35
C GLY A 107 18.36 -9.75 -4.49
N GLY A 108 19.47 -9.06 -4.22
CA GLY A 108 20.50 -8.72 -5.21
C GLY A 108 19.93 -8.02 -6.47
N LEU A 109 20.55 -8.27 -7.63
CA LEU A 109 20.13 -7.70 -8.92
C LEU A 109 18.74 -8.19 -9.38
N ARG A 110 18.35 -9.42 -9.00
CA ARG A 110 17.02 -9.96 -9.30
C ARG A 110 15.92 -9.17 -8.59
N GLY A 111 16.19 -8.72 -7.36
CA GLY A 111 15.32 -7.79 -6.64
C GLY A 111 15.12 -6.48 -7.41
N LEU A 112 16.19 -5.88 -7.92
CA LEU A 112 16.09 -4.65 -8.74
C LEU A 112 15.31 -4.87 -10.04
N ALA A 113 15.54 -6.00 -10.73
CA ALA A 113 14.77 -6.34 -11.93
C ALA A 113 13.27 -6.45 -11.62
N SER A 114 12.90 -6.94 -10.44
CA SER A 114 11.50 -6.98 -10.00
C SER A 114 10.91 -5.58 -9.75
N LEU A 115 11.71 -4.62 -9.30
CA LEU A 115 11.28 -3.22 -9.12
C LEU A 115 10.92 -2.55 -10.45
N ALA A 116 11.47 -2.99 -11.59
CA ALA A 116 11.07 -2.48 -12.90
C ALA A 116 9.58 -2.73 -13.21
N TRP A 117 8.99 -3.77 -12.60
CA TRP A 117 7.55 -4.07 -12.70
C TRP A 117 6.70 -3.29 -11.69
N ALA A 118 7.31 -2.50 -10.79
CA ALA A 118 6.58 -1.75 -9.78
C ALA A 118 5.55 -0.76 -10.36
N PRO A 119 5.80 -0.03 -11.47
CA PRO A 119 4.80 0.85 -12.07
C PRO A 119 3.58 0.07 -12.59
N VAL A 120 3.79 -1.08 -13.23
CA VAL A 120 2.71 -1.95 -13.73
C VAL A 120 1.89 -2.50 -12.56
N TYR A 121 2.56 -2.96 -11.51
CA TYR A 121 1.92 -3.42 -10.28
C TYR A 121 1.11 -2.29 -9.62
N ALA A 122 1.66 -1.07 -9.58
CA ALA A 122 1.00 0.09 -9.00
C ALA A 122 -0.29 0.45 -9.74
N ALA A 123 -0.21 0.54 -11.08
CA ALA A 123 -1.37 0.81 -11.93
C ALA A 123 -2.47 -0.25 -11.73
N TRP A 124 -2.10 -1.53 -11.77
CA TRP A 124 -3.02 -2.63 -11.51
C TRP A 124 -3.67 -2.53 -10.11
N LYS A 125 -2.88 -2.27 -9.07
CA LYS A 125 -3.38 -2.16 -7.69
C LYS A 125 -4.34 -0.99 -7.50
N LEU A 126 -4.13 0.13 -8.19
CA LEU A 126 -5.05 1.27 -8.18
C LEU A 126 -6.41 0.92 -8.80
N THR A 127 -6.48 0.04 -9.81
CA THR A 127 -7.76 -0.44 -10.36
C THR A 127 -8.57 -1.26 -9.34
N LEU A 128 -7.91 -1.96 -8.42
CA LEU A 128 -8.55 -2.77 -7.38
C LEU A 128 -9.11 -1.94 -6.23
N ALA A 129 -8.55 -0.74 -5.99
CA ALA A 129 -8.98 0.14 -4.91
C ALA A 129 -10.44 0.63 -5.07
N ARG A 130 -10.99 0.60 -6.28
CA ARG A 130 -12.35 1.04 -6.61
C ARG A 130 -13.42 -0.06 -6.44
N ARG A 131 -13.03 -1.30 -6.15
CA ARG A 131 -14.00 -2.41 -6.03
C ARG A 131 -14.59 -2.49 -4.63
N PRO A 132 -15.92 -2.63 -4.49
CA PRO A 132 -16.55 -2.83 -3.18
C PRO A 132 -15.94 -4.03 -2.47
N ALA A 133 -15.83 -3.94 -1.14
CA ALA A 133 -15.44 -5.10 -0.34
C ALA A 133 -16.50 -6.19 -0.53
N GLU A 134 -16.06 -7.44 -0.77
CA GLU A 134 -16.99 -8.56 -0.86
C GLU A 134 -17.76 -8.73 0.46
N SER A 135 -18.99 -9.23 0.33
CA SER A 135 -19.93 -9.47 1.42
C SER A 135 -19.24 -10.15 2.60
N GLY A 136 -19.67 -9.82 3.81
CA GLY A 136 -19.11 -10.36 5.07
C GLY A 136 -19.30 -11.87 5.26
N GLU A 137 -19.74 -12.57 4.24
CA GLU A 137 -19.91 -14.02 4.23
C GLU A 137 -18.53 -14.69 4.26
N TRP A 138 -18.32 -15.54 5.26
CA TRP A 138 -17.06 -16.25 5.43
C TRP A 138 -16.95 -17.32 4.33
N VAL A 139 -16.14 -17.04 3.30
CA VAL A 139 -15.85 -18.01 2.24
C VAL A 139 -14.59 -18.79 2.58
N ARG A 140 -14.69 -20.12 2.70
CA ARG A 140 -13.52 -20.98 2.93
C ARG A 140 -12.56 -20.93 1.74
N THR A 141 -11.28 -20.69 1.97
CA THR A 141 -10.26 -20.75 0.90
C THR A 141 -10.11 -22.20 0.44
N ALA A 142 -10.34 -22.47 -0.85
CA ALA A 142 -10.13 -23.79 -1.43
C ALA A 142 -8.64 -24.16 -1.31
N ARG A 143 -8.36 -25.37 -0.80
CA ARG A 143 -7.01 -25.93 -0.78
C ARG A 143 -6.74 -26.55 -2.15
N GLU A 144 -5.54 -26.36 -2.70
CA GLU A 144 -5.15 -27.09 -3.91
C GLU A 144 -5.18 -28.59 -3.58
N ARG A 145 -5.84 -29.40 -4.41
CA ARG A 145 -5.70 -30.85 -4.29
C ARG A 145 -4.26 -31.16 -4.67
N ALA A 146 -3.53 -31.81 -3.77
CA ALA A 146 -2.27 -32.46 -4.13
C ALA A 146 -2.54 -33.29 -5.40
N LYS A 147 -1.73 -33.10 -6.44
CA LYS A 147 -1.74 -34.01 -7.59
C LYS A 147 -1.55 -35.42 -7.02
N ALA A 148 -2.56 -36.27 -7.17
CA ALA A 148 -2.40 -37.69 -6.93
C ALA A 148 -1.27 -38.15 -7.86
N THR A 149 -0.17 -38.59 -7.26
CA THR A 149 0.97 -39.18 -7.98
C THR A 149 0.74 -40.68 -8.04
#